data_AF-A0A850GIL1-F1
#
_entry.id   AF-A0A850GIL1-F1
#
_cell.length_a   1.000
_cell.length_b   1.000
_cell.length_c   1.000
_cell.angle_alpha   90.00
_cell.angle_beta   90.00
_cell.angle_gamma   90.00
#
_symmetry.space_group_name_H-M   'P 1'
#
loop_
_entity.id
_entity.type
_entity.pdbx_description
1 polymer ?
#
loop_
_entity_poly.entity_id
_entity_poly.type
_entity_poly.pdbx_seq_one_letter_code
_entity_poly.pdbx_strand_id
1 'polypeptide(L)'
;MTPSPRWLTILLCAALSGCLDDVGLDDDDTTNPDDDEGETDVGGVDGLEATLTHDFGTITLAPFEEIENCVQWTLDNDAPLYVQEVTLSNFGYFHHSNWFVVPEDLYPGEDGFFDCSSRGFTELAAAGAGTVLFAQSTQSFEEHQRTVDGAVIKIPARHKVVAGTHLLNVGPGEVESQLFMSLSLIHPKLVELVLTPFRLSYLDLDIPANAESRFTGQCDGFGARYEAATGGPMDMVLHYVLPHYHYLGNYFSLEFIGEGFDGPVYEHDGFNGGANGLTFDPPLDLSTVDGLRYTCGYDNWRDVNVGWGVGDQEMCVMLGLAESSVMMDITVTGGTQAVGQSEDGVLEFEAPCGMLVIAKNPAQGMPSYTELSGDLYVPSSGDPEIPPVPECVDHDPSVAPTLEPSLSNVAGVVFQQSCTFNACHGSSAQAAGLDLQAPDLHAELFDHEIIGNVGATLVEPGDPESSWLYRILADCEPQGGSGSHMPLNAPVLLDDTSIALVREWIAAGALDD
;
A
#
# COMPACT_ATOMS: atom_id res chain seq x y z
N MET A 1 -6.43 -38.13 -55.34
CA MET A 1 -7.82 -38.01 -55.79
C MET A 1 -8.15 -36.53 -55.91
N THR A 2 -8.31 -36.01 -57.12
CA THR A 2 -9.02 -34.74 -57.44
C THR A 2 -10.55 -34.98 -57.37
N PRO A 3 -11.47 -33.97 -57.38
CA PRO A 3 -11.34 -32.60 -57.91
C PRO A 3 -12.00 -31.46 -57.09
N SER A 4 -11.89 -30.22 -57.62
CA SER A 4 -12.58 -28.95 -57.28
C SER A 4 -14.08 -28.97 -57.70
N PRO A 5 -14.98 -27.91 -57.55
CA PRO A 5 -14.74 -26.45 -57.67
C PRO A 5 -15.60 -25.42 -56.86
N ARG A 6 -15.15 -24.15 -56.98
CA ARG A 6 -15.69 -22.77 -56.75
C ARG A 6 -17.21 -22.48 -56.79
N TRP A 7 -17.67 -21.45 -56.03
CA TRP A 7 -18.59 -20.31 -56.35
C TRP A 7 -18.41 -19.18 -55.27
N LEU A 8 -17.86 -17.98 -55.52
CA LEU A 8 -18.43 -16.66 -55.96
C LEU A 8 -19.59 -16.10 -55.08
N THR A 9 -19.53 -14.93 -54.41
CA THR A 9 -19.84 -13.52 -54.87
C THR A 9 -19.76 -12.58 -53.61
N ILE A 10 -18.97 -11.50 -53.46
CA ILE A 10 -18.92 -10.08 -53.94
C ILE A 10 -19.99 -9.09 -53.36
N LEU A 11 -19.49 -7.87 -53.00
CA LEU A 11 -20.07 -6.53 -52.67
C LEU A 11 -20.24 -6.22 -51.16
N LEU A 12 -19.58 -5.25 -50.50
CA LEU A 12 -19.03 -3.89 -50.77
C LEU A 12 -20.05 -2.75 -50.93
N CYS A 13 -19.81 -1.65 -50.18
CA CYS A 13 -20.36 -0.27 -50.23
C CYS A 13 -21.75 -0.03 -49.59
N ALA A 14 -22.07 1.10 -48.93
CA ALA A 14 -21.40 2.40 -48.74
C ALA A 14 -22.04 3.19 -47.56
N ALA A 15 -21.31 4.20 -47.08
CA ALA A 15 -21.78 5.31 -46.26
C ALA A 15 -22.59 6.36 -47.06
N LEU A 16 -23.49 7.11 -46.39
CA LEU A 16 -23.58 8.59 -46.40
C LEU A 16 -24.97 9.12 -45.94
N SER A 17 -24.91 10.02 -44.95
CA SER A 17 -25.55 11.35 -44.88
C SER A 17 -27.08 11.53 -44.78
N GLY A 18 -27.50 12.34 -43.80
CA GLY A 18 -28.78 13.04 -43.75
C GLY A 18 -28.87 14.02 -42.58
N CYS A 19 -28.94 15.32 -42.88
CA CYS A 19 -28.96 16.49 -41.98
C CYS A 19 -30.39 17.08 -41.80
N LEU A 20 -30.49 18.11 -40.93
CA LEU A 20 -31.49 19.22 -40.81
C LEU A 20 -32.83 18.87 -40.10
N ASP A 21 -33.53 19.71 -39.32
CA ASP A 21 -33.51 21.12 -38.84
C ASP A 21 -34.53 21.20 -37.65
N ASP A 22 -34.30 21.90 -36.54
CA ASP A 22 -34.60 23.31 -36.17
C ASP A 22 -36.05 23.65 -35.71
N VAL A 23 -36.17 24.70 -34.88
CA VAL A 23 -37.32 25.47 -34.28
C VAL A 23 -38.06 24.91 -33.05
N GLY A 24 -38.39 25.66 -31.97
CA GLY A 24 -38.18 27.05 -31.56
C GLY A 24 -39.14 27.50 -30.43
N LEU A 25 -38.65 28.38 -29.54
CA LEU A 25 -39.30 29.50 -28.80
C LEU A 25 -40.27 29.33 -27.59
N ASP A 26 -39.88 30.03 -26.50
CA ASP A 26 -40.57 30.91 -25.53
C ASP A 26 -41.85 30.47 -24.76
N ASP A 27 -41.86 30.56 -23.41
CA ASP A 27 -42.30 31.76 -22.67
C ASP A 27 -42.17 31.61 -21.12
N ASP A 28 -42.11 32.78 -20.47
CA ASP A 28 -41.85 33.17 -19.07
C ASP A 28 -42.98 32.81 -18.05
N ASP A 29 -42.66 32.48 -16.79
CA ASP A 29 -43.32 33.06 -15.58
C ASP A 29 -42.67 32.66 -14.22
N THR A 30 -42.18 33.68 -13.54
CA THR A 30 -41.90 33.97 -12.11
C THR A 30 -42.11 32.94 -10.97
N THR A 31 -41.11 32.79 -10.07
CA THR A 31 -41.07 33.30 -8.65
C THR A 31 -39.92 32.67 -7.82
N ASN A 32 -39.10 33.51 -7.17
CA ASN A 32 -38.08 33.19 -6.14
C ASN A 32 -38.78 32.97 -4.74
N PRO A 33 -38.16 32.47 -3.63
CA PRO A 33 -36.72 32.43 -3.33
C PRO A 33 -36.17 31.23 -2.51
N ASP A 34 -34.84 31.20 -2.38
CA ASP A 34 -34.00 30.71 -1.27
C ASP A 34 -34.37 29.37 -0.60
N ASP A 35 -33.56 28.35 -0.89
CA ASP A 35 -32.99 27.44 0.13
C ASP A 35 -31.68 26.86 -0.47
N ASP A 36 -30.58 27.50 -0.12
CA ASP A 36 -29.20 27.09 -0.40
C ASP A 36 -28.78 26.17 0.77
N GLU A 37 -29.16 24.89 0.68
CA GLU A 37 -28.55 23.85 1.51
C GLU A 37 -27.51 23.13 0.63
N GLY A 38 -26.25 23.28 1.04
CA GLY A 38 -25.11 22.65 0.39
C GLY A 38 -25.28 21.13 0.38
N GLU A 39 -25.47 20.59 -0.81
CA GLU A 39 -25.26 19.17 -1.07
C GLU A 39 -23.78 18.87 -0.88
N THR A 40 -23.49 18.11 0.18
CA THR A 40 -22.24 17.37 0.30
C THR A 40 -22.29 16.25 -0.73
N ASP A 41 -21.33 16.28 -1.65
CA ASP A 41 -21.19 15.31 -2.74
C ASP A 41 -20.74 13.95 -2.16
N VAL A 42 -21.69 13.16 -1.65
CA VAL A 42 -21.50 11.74 -1.31
C VAL A 42 -22.03 10.93 -2.49
N GLY A 43 -21.36 11.03 -3.62
CA GLY A 43 -21.76 10.40 -4.89
C GLY A 43 -21.52 8.89 -4.92
N GLY A 44 -22.48 8.11 -4.42
CA GLY A 44 -22.65 6.68 -4.69
C GLY A 44 -24.09 6.41 -5.14
N VAL A 45 -24.36 5.27 -5.79
CA VAL A 45 -25.70 4.94 -6.32
C VAL A 45 -26.73 4.95 -5.17
N ASP A 46 -27.49 6.06 -5.08
CA ASP A 46 -28.47 6.44 -4.04
C ASP A 46 -28.57 5.48 -2.82
N GLY A 47 -27.73 5.71 -1.80
CA GLY A 47 -27.81 5.05 -0.49
C GLY A 47 -27.27 3.62 -0.40
N LEU A 48 -26.56 3.11 -1.43
CA LEU A 48 -25.95 1.78 -1.40
C LEU A 48 -24.46 1.74 -1.05
N GLU A 49 -23.79 2.88 -1.04
CA GLU A 49 -22.36 3.01 -0.76
C GLU A 49 -22.13 4.22 0.14
N ALA A 50 -21.08 4.18 0.96
CA ALA A 50 -20.66 5.30 1.81
C ALA A 50 -19.18 5.18 2.15
N THR A 51 -18.56 6.29 2.54
CA THR A 51 -17.17 6.30 3.03
C THR A 51 -17.13 6.77 4.47
N LEU A 52 -16.36 6.07 5.31
CA LEU A 52 -16.09 6.42 6.69
C LEU A 52 -14.60 6.73 6.84
N THR A 53 -14.25 7.98 7.10
CA THR A 53 -12.85 8.43 7.28
C THR A 53 -12.55 8.72 8.75
N HIS A 54 -11.31 8.47 9.17
CA HIS A 54 -10.80 8.80 10.50
C HIS A 54 -9.36 9.32 10.43
N ASP A 55 -9.06 10.33 11.25
CA ASP A 55 -7.74 10.89 11.50
C ASP A 55 -7.21 10.38 12.85
N PHE A 56 -6.09 9.67 12.84
CA PHE A 56 -5.50 9.11 14.06
C PHE A 56 -4.67 10.13 14.88
N GLY A 57 -4.54 11.35 14.38
CA GLY A 57 -3.75 12.42 14.96
C GLY A 57 -2.27 12.35 14.59
N THR A 58 -1.49 13.30 15.12
CA THR A 58 -0.06 13.41 14.83
C THR A 58 0.79 12.54 15.76
N ILE A 59 1.94 12.13 15.24
CA ILE A 59 3.00 11.44 15.97
C ILE A 59 4.35 12.07 15.65
N THR A 60 5.18 12.23 16.68
CA THR A 60 6.51 12.83 16.57
C THR A 60 7.57 11.76 16.74
N LEU A 61 8.61 11.80 15.90
CA LEU A 61 9.79 10.95 15.99
C LEU A 61 11.03 11.82 16.20
N ALA A 62 11.80 11.51 17.23
CA ALA A 62 13.10 12.11 17.47
C ALA A 62 14.10 11.76 16.35
N PRO A 63 15.23 12.48 16.24
CA PRO A 63 16.30 12.13 15.31
C PRO A 63 16.77 10.68 15.46
N PHE A 64 16.88 9.96 14.35
CA PHE A 64 17.33 8.56 14.31
C PHE A 64 16.46 7.60 15.15
N GLU A 65 15.20 7.96 15.41
CA GLU A 65 14.28 7.15 16.20
C GLU A 65 13.55 6.12 15.34
N GLU A 66 13.42 4.93 15.88
CA GLU A 66 12.62 3.84 15.35
C GLU A 66 11.67 3.38 16.46
N ILE A 67 10.37 3.32 16.18
CA ILE A 67 9.36 2.89 17.15
C ILE A 67 8.44 1.81 16.56
N GLU A 68 8.09 0.85 17.41
CA GLU A 68 7.01 -0.11 17.18
C GLU A 68 5.90 0.20 18.20
N ASN A 69 4.91 0.95 17.76
CA ASN A 69 3.77 1.34 18.59
C ASN A 69 2.46 0.79 18.02
N CYS A 70 1.37 1.05 18.74
CA CYS A 70 0.04 0.67 18.30
C CYS A 70 -0.84 1.90 18.21
N VAL A 71 -1.90 1.78 17.41
CA VAL A 71 -2.92 2.81 17.27
C VAL A 71 -4.29 2.14 17.23
N GLN A 72 -5.33 2.78 17.77
CA GLN A 72 -6.69 2.27 17.71
C GLN A 72 -7.73 3.36 17.46
N TRP A 73 -8.87 2.93 16.89
CA TRP A 73 -10.04 3.73 16.61
C TRP A 73 -11.31 2.93 16.95
N THR A 74 -12.08 3.40 17.92
CA THR A 74 -13.37 2.83 18.29
C THR A 74 -14.42 3.31 17.30
N LEU A 75 -15.06 2.38 16.58
CA LEU A 75 -15.96 2.72 15.47
C LEU A 75 -17.35 3.18 15.91
N ASP A 76 -17.69 3.00 17.20
CA ASP A 76 -19.01 3.26 17.77
C ASP A 76 -20.18 2.68 16.94
N ASN A 77 -19.95 1.52 16.33
CA ASN A 77 -20.88 0.90 15.40
C ASN A 77 -21.87 -0.02 16.11
N ASP A 78 -23.16 0.34 16.10
CA ASP A 78 -24.25 -0.48 16.65
C ASP A 78 -24.68 -1.62 15.72
N ALA A 79 -24.24 -1.59 14.45
CA ALA A 79 -24.49 -2.63 13.45
C ALA A 79 -23.21 -2.98 12.66
N PRO A 80 -23.16 -4.15 11.99
CA PRO A 80 -22.00 -4.54 11.19
C PRO A 80 -21.76 -3.62 10.00
N LEU A 81 -20.49 -3.40 9.65
CA LEU A 81 -20.03 -2.71 8.46
C LEU A 81 -19.46 -3.71 7.45
N TYR A 82 -19.59 -3.40 6.16
CA TYR A 82 -19.14 -4.24 5.05
C TYR A 82 -18.19 -3.45 4.18
N VAL A 83 -16.88 -3.66 4.40
CA VAL A 83 -15.80 -2.86 3.82
C VAL A 83 -15.32 -3.52 2.53
N GLN A 84 -15.47 -2.83 1.40
CA GLN A 84 -14.99 -3.28 0.10
C GLN A 84 -13.59 -2.74 -0.22
N GLU A 85 -13.27 -1.56 0.31
CA GLU A 85 -11.97 -0.92 0.14
C GLU A 85 -11.52 -0.26 1.45
N VAL A 86 -10.22 -0.37 1.71
CA VAL A 86 -9.53 0.39 2.73
C VAL A 86 -8.52 1.29 2.03
N THR A 87 -8.59 2.59 2.31
CA THR A 87 -7.57 3.57 1.91
C THR A 87 -6.80 3.97 3.16
N LEU A 88 -5.48 3.80 3.16
CA LEU A 88 -4.60 4.32 4.18
C LEU A 88 -3.75 5.43 3.55
N SER A 89 -3.71 6.61 4.15
CA SER A 89 -2.85 7.71 3.71
C SER A 89 -2.08 8.31 4.88
N ASN A 90 -0.87 8.79 4.64
CA ASN A 90 0.00 9.35 5.67
C ASN A 90 0.98 10.40 5.12
N PHE A 91 1.63 11.13 6.03
CA PHE A 91 2.65 12.14 5.70
C PHE A 91 4.10 11.60 5.74
N GLY A 92 4.26 10.28 5.62
CA GLY A 92 5.56 9.60 5.59
C GLY A 92 5.95 8.96 6.93
N TYR A 93 7.15 8.38 6.96
CA TYR A 93 7.77 7.73 8.13
C TYR A 93 7.09 6.45 8.65
N PHE A 94 5.86 6.16 8.25
CA PHE A 94 5.24 4.85 8.47
C PHE A 94 5.91 3.81 7.58
N HIS A 95 6.80 2.99 8.16
CA HIS A 95 7.56 1.99 7.43
C HIS A 95 6.68 0.81 7.01
N HIS A 96 5.83 0.30 7.90
CA HIS A 96 4.74 -0.60 7.58
C HIS A 96 3.73 -0.63 8.75
N SER A 97 2.55 -1.20 8.52
CA SER A 97 1.54 -1.38 9.56
C SER A 97 0.59 -2.53 9.24
N ASN A 98 0.08 -3.18 10.28
CA ASN A 98 -0.87 -4.29 10.17
C ASN A 98 -2.11 -3.99 10.99
N TRP A 99 -3.28 -4.04 10.34
CA TRP A 99 -4.54 -3.55 10.88
C TRP A 99 -5.53 -4.66 11.08
N PHE A 100 -6.20 -4.61 12.22
CA PHE A 100 -7.12 -5.62 12.69
C PHE A 100 -8.42 -4.97 13.12
N VAL A 101 -9.48 -5.74 13.02
CA VAL A 101 -10.79 -5.40 13.57
C VAL A 101 -11.04 -6.34 14.72
N VAL A 102 -11.27 -5.81 15.90
CA VAL A 102 -11.42 -6.58 17.15
C VAL A 102 -12.63 -6.10 17.95
N PRO A 103 -13.18 -6.93 18.86
CA PRO A 103 -14.20 -6.46 19.81
C PRO A 103 -13.72 -5.19 20.53
N GLU A 104 -14.58 -4.20 20.71
CA GLU A 104 -14.21 -2.88 21.25
C GLU A 104 -13.67 -2.92 22.69
N ASP A 105 -13.95 -4.00 23.43
CA ASP A 105 -13.45 -4.23 24.78
C ASP A 105 -12.09 -4.96 24.79
N LEU A 106 -11.64 -5.47 23.64
CA LEU A 106 -10.30 -6.00 23.45
C LEU A 106 -9.33 -4.83 23.29
N TYR A 107 -8.31 -4.79 24.16
CA TYR A 107 -7.37 -3.67 24.34
C TYR A 107 -8.05 -2.39 24.86
N PRO A 108 -8.33 -2.32 26.18
CA PRO A 108 -9.00 -1.17 26.78
C PRO A 108 -8.08 0.05 26.86
N GLY A 109 -8.65 1.22 26.60
CA GLY A 109 -7.96 2.51 26.69
C GLY A 109 -8.54 3.51 25.69
N GLU A 110 -8.11 4.76 25.81
CA GLU A 110 -8.45 5.82 24.86
C GLU A 110 -7.89 5.49 23.47
N ASP A 111 -8.55 6.04 22.45
CA ASP A 111 -8.14 5.96 21.05
C ASP A 111 -6.90 6.81 20.77
N GLY A 112 -6.28 6.59 19.61
CA GLY A 112 -4.98 7.16 19.24
C GLY A 112 -3.80 6.23 19.56
N PHE A 113 -2.60 6.78 19.54
CA PHE A 113 -1.36 6.02 19.67
C PHE A 113 -1.07 5.57 21.11
N PHE A 114 -0.55 4.35 21.26
CA PHE A 114 -0.15 3.77 22.54
C PHE A 114 0.97 2.73 22.39
N ASP A 115 1.69 2.45 23.48
CA ASP A 115 2.65 1.34 23.52
C ASP A 115 1.89 0.00 23.45
N CYS A 116 2.11 -0.77 22.37
CA CYS A 116 1.49 -2.07 22.15
C CYS A 116 1.57 -2.99 23.37
N SER A 117 2.74 -3.03 24.02
CA SER A 117 2.99 -3.93 25.14
C SER A 117 2.17 -3.56 26.38
N SER A 118 1.86 -2.27 26.55
CA SER A 118 1.06 -1.75 27.68
C SER A 118 -0.37 -2.29 27.69
N ARG A 119 -0.91 -2.67 26.53
CA ARG A 119 -2.24 -3.28 26.38
C ARG A 119 -2.19 -4.76 26.01
N GLY A 120 -1.00 -5.37 25.92
CA GLY A 120 -0.82 -6.78 25.59
C GLY A 120 -1.21 -7.12 24.14
N PHE A 121 -1.06 -6.17 23.22
CA PHE A 121 -1.35 -6.38 21.81
C PHE A 121 -0.38 -7.38 21.19
N THR A 122 -0.92 -8.32 20.41
CA THR A 122 -0.14 -9.09 19.42
C THR A 122 -1.01 -9.29 18.19
N GLU A 123 -0.40 -9.23 17.01
CA GLU A 123 -1.11 -9.39 15.73
C GLU A 123 -1.91 -10.70 15.65
N LEU A 124 -1.29 -11.81 16.07
CA LEU A 124 -1.94 -13.12 16.04
C LEU A 124 -3.17 -13.19 16.97
N ALA A 125 -3.10 -12.56 18.15
CA ALA A 125 -4.23 -12.49 19.06
C ALA A 125 -5.35 -11.58 18.52
N ALA A 126 -5.00 -10.44 17.93
CA ALA A 126 -5.95 -9.53 17.31
C ALA A 126 -6.67 -10.19 16.12
N ALA A 127 -5.91 -10.82 15.20
CA ALA A 127 -6.47 -11.58 14.09
C ALA A 127 -7.39 -12.72 14.56
N GLY A 128 -6.96 -13.48 15.57
CA GLY A 128 -7.76 -14.59 16.11
C GLY A 128 -9.04 -14.15 16.84
N ALA A 129 -9.02 -12.99 17.49
CA ALA A 129 -10.20 -12.44 18.17
C ALA A 129 -11.20 -11.79 17.20
N GLY A 130 -10.73 -11.28 16.06
CA GLY A 130 -11.55 -10.72 15.01
C GLY A 130 -11.06 -11.12 13.61
N THR A 131 -10.46 -10.19 12.86
CA THR A 131 -9.82 -10.44 11.54
C THR A 131 -8.74 -9.40 11.26
N VAL A 132 -7.94 -9.66 10.24
CA VAL A 132 -7.14 -8.66 9.53
C VAL A 132 -8.06 -7.81 8.65
N LEU A 133 -7.86 -6.50 8.70
CA LEU A 133 -8.54 -5.50 7.88
C LEU A 133 -7.68 -5.04 6.71
N PHE A 134 -6.40 -4.75 6.98
CA PHE A 134 -5.50 -4.12 6.03
C PHE A 134 -4.05 -4.38 6.46
N ALA A 135 -3.12 -4.32 5.51
CA ALA A 135 -1.69 -4.22 5.78
C ALA A 135 -1.09 -3.20 4.81
N GLN A 136 -0.10 -2.46 5.28
CA GLN A 136 0.57 -1.42 4.52
C GLN A 136 1.86 -1.94 3.89
N SER A 137 2.02 -1.72 2.59
CA SER A 137 3.28 -1.84 1.85
C SER A 137 4.38 -0.98 2.45
N THR A 138 5.63 -1.37 2.22
CA THR A 138 6.78 -0.69 2.80
C THR A 138 6.81 0.79 2.40
N GLN A 139 6.69 1.68 3.38
CA GLN A 139 6.77 3.14 3.23
C GLN A 139 5.79 3.73 2.21
N SER A 140 4.68 3.06 1.93
CA SER A 140 3.65 3.61 1.05
C SER A 140 2.98 4.79 1.74
N PHE A 141 3.01 5.95 1.09
CA PHE A 141 2.32 7.14 1.59
C PHE A 141 0.80 7.05 1.44
N GLU A 142 0.35 6.39 0.38
CA GLU A 142 -1.06 6.14 0.09
C GLU A 142 -1.20 4.71 -0.41
N GLU A 143 -2.19 3.98 0.09
CA GLU A 143 -2.44 2.62 -0.35
C GLU A 143 -3.92 2.28 -0.31
N HIS A 144 -4.35 1.68 -1.41
CA HIS A 144 -5.73 1.23 -1.63
C HIS A 144 -5.76 -0.29 -1.68
N GLN A 145 -6.40 -0.90 -0.68
CA GLN A 145 -6.76 -2.31 -0.73
C GLN A 145 -8.22 -2.44 -1.16
N ARG A 146 -8.45 -2.43 -2.48
CA ARG A 146 -9.78 -2.63 -3.06
C ARG A 146 -9.99 -4.09 -3.47
N THR A 147 -11.02 -4.71 -2.89
CA THR A 147 -11.45 -6.06 -3.23
C THR A 147 -12.39 -6.04 -4.45
N VAL A 148 -12.62 -7.20 -5.09
CA VAL A 148 -13.56 -7.30 -6.22
C VAL A 148 -15.00 -6.94 -5.79
N ASP A 149 -15.84 -6.58 -6.76
CA ASP A 149 -17.22 -6.20 -6.48
C ASP A 149 -17.97 -7.28 -5.67
N GLY A 150 -18.59 -6.88 -4.56
CA GLY A 150 -19.31 -7.77 -3.65
C GLY A 150 -18.46 -8.62 -2.69
N ALA A 151 -17.14 -8.67 -2.87
CA ALA A 151 -16.22 -9.18 -1.85
C ALA A 151 -15.97 -8.12 -0.79
N VAL A 152 -16.00 -8.51 0.49
CA VAL A 152 -15.83 -7.56 1.59
C VAL A 152 -15.10 -8.16 2.78
N ILE A 153 -14.52 -7.29 3.59
CA ILE A 153 -14.14 -7.58 4.97
C ILE A 153 -15.27 -7.08 5.87
N LYS A 154 -15.82 -7.99 6.68
CA LYS A 154 -16.92 -7.66 7.60
C LYS A 154 -16.37 -7.20 8.95
N ILE A 155 -16.81 -6.01 9.37
CA ILE A 155 -16.62 -5.49 10.72
C ILE A 155 -17.91 -5.74 11.52
N PRO A 156 -17.93 -6.63 12.51
CA PRO A 156 -19.15 -6.84 13.30
C PRO A 156 -19.50 -5.62 14.17
N ALA A 157 -20.73 -5.57 14.69
CA ALA A 157 -21.15 -4.54 15.64
C ALA A 157 -20.24 -4.51 16.88
N ARG A 158 -20.02 -3.32 17.46
CA ARG A 158 -19.24 -3.12 18.70
C ARG A 158 -17.78 -3.56 18.57
N HIS A 159 -17.17 -3.15 17.47
CA HIS A 159 -15.77 -3.42 17.17
C HIS A 159 -14.98 -2.12 17.05
N LYS A 160 -13.66 -2.25 17.18
CA LYS A 160 -12.71 -1.17 16.92
C LYS A 160 -11.71 -1.63 15.85
N VAL A 161 -11.09 -0.66 15.21
CA VAL A 161 -9.87 -0.85 14.44
C VAL A 161 -8.67 -0.71 15.37
N VAL A 162 -7.69 -1.60 15.24
CA VAL A 162 -6.42 -1.53 15.98
C VAL A 162 -5.29 -2.01 15.09
N ALA A 163 -4.12 -1.38 15.20
CA ALA A 163 -2.95 -1.77 14.43
C ALA A 163 -1.68 -1.76 15.27
N GLY A 164 -0.72 -2.58 14.84
CA GLY A 164 0.68 -2.36 15.09
C GLY A 164 1.27 -1.51 13.96
N THR A 165 2.00 -0.47 14.31
CA THR A 165 2.66 0.46 13.40
C THR A 165 4.16 0.46 13.67
N HIS A 166 4.95 0.41 12.60
CA HIS A 166 6.40 0.56 12.66
C HIS A 166 6.77 1.86 11.96
N LEU A 167 7.34 2.80 12.71
CA LEU A 167 7.77 4.09 12.19
C LEU A 167 9.27 4.24 12.36
N LEU A 168 9.89 4.91 11.38
CA LEU A 168 11.33 5.05 11.32
C LEU A 168 11.72 6.42 10.77
N ASN A 169 12.47 7.19 11.57
CA ASN A 169 13.13 8.43 11.16
C ASN A 169 14.64 8.18 11.06
N VAL A 170 15.17 8.08 9.85
CA VAL A 170 16.62 7.86 9.62
C VAL A 170 17.45 9.14 9.60
N GLY A 171 16.80 10.29 9.76
CA GLY A 171 17.45 11.59 9.65
C GLY A 171 17.82 12.23 10.98
N PRO A 172 18.62 13.31 10.93
CA PRO A 172 19.11 14.02 12.11
C PRO A 172 18.10 14.98 12.73
N GLY A 173 16.90 15.14 12.15
CA GLY A 173 15.91 16.13 12.54
C GLY A 173 14.71 15.56 13.31
N GLU A 174 14.11 16.44 14.12
CA GLU A 174 12.69 16.43 14.53
C GLU A 174 11.76 16.09 13.35
N VAL A 175 10.94 15.03 13.36
CA VAL A 175 9.87 14.88 12.35
C VAL A 175 8.51 14.63 12.99
N GLU A 176 7.46 15.17 12.37
CA GLU A 176 6.07 14.91 12.71
C GLU A 176 5.39 14.25 11.50
N SER A 177 4.54 13.25 11.76
CA SER A 177 3.73 12.59 10.75
C SER A 177 2.30 12.43 11.23
N GLN A 178 1.39 12.19 10.29
CA GLN A 178 -0.03 12.00 10.53
C GLN A 178 -0.54 10.85 9.66
N LEU A 179 -1.63 10.23 10.09
CA LEU A 179 -2.18 9.01 9.50
C LEU A 179 -3.70 9.09 9.41
N PHE A 180 -4.22 8.68 8.27
CA PHE A 180 -5.65 8.69 7.96
C PHE A 180 -6.06 7.32 7.42
N MET A 181 -7.26 6.88 7.76
CA MET A 181 -7.87 5.68 7.18
C MET A 181 -9.29 5.96 6.73
N SER A 182 -9.62 5.48 5.54
CA SER A 182 -10.98 5.45 5.03
C SER A 182 -11.45 4.04 4.75
N LEU A 183 -12.70 3.77 5.12
CA LEU A 183 -13.41 2.53 4.85
C LEU A 183 -14.52 2.81 3.85
N SER A 184 -14.41 2.26 2.65
CA SER A 184 -15.48 2.29 1.65
C SER A 184 -16.47 1.16 1.96
N LEU A 185 -17.66 1.55 2.39
CA LEU A 185 -18.73 0.68 2.82
C LEU A 185 -19.70 0.42 1.68
N ILE A 186 -20.15 -0.83 1.55
CA ILE A 186 -21.24 -1.19 0.63
C ILE A 186 -22.45 -1.72 1.41
N HIS A 187 -23.64 -1.54 0.85
CA HIS A 187 -24.86 -2.06 1.44
C HIS A 187 -24.79 -3.59 1.49
N PRO A 188 -25.24 -4.22 2.60
CA PRO A 188 -25.32 -5.67 2.72
C PRO A 188 -25.95 -6.44 1.53
N LYS A 189 -26.84 -5.82 0.73
CA LYS A 189 -27.47 -6.43 -0.45
C LYS A 189 -26.50 -6.65 -1.61
N LEU A 190 -25.39 -5.91 -1.63
CA LEU A 190 -24.34 -6.02 -2.64
C LEU A 190 -23.27 -7.05 -2.26
N VAL A 191 -23.30 -7.56 -1.02
CA VAL A 191 -22.30 -8.51 -0.52
C VAL A 191 -22.55 -9.89 -1.10
N GLU A 192 -21.57 -10.40 -1.82
CA GLU A 192 -21.55 -11.75 -2.40
C GLU A 192 -20.73 -12.72 -1.54
N LEU A 193 -19.65 -12.25 -0.91
CA LEU A 193 -18.78 -13.06 -0.06
C LEU A 193 -18.05 -12.23 1.01
N VAL A 194 -17.73 -12.87 2.14
CA VAL A 194 -16.91 -12.29 3.21
C VAL A 194 -15.54 -12.96 3.21
N LEU A 195 -14.51 -12.17 2.89
CA LEU A 195 -13.14 -12.63 2.75
C LEU A 195 -12.54 -13.08 4.09
N THR A 196 -11.54 -13.95 4.00
CA THR A 196 -10.84 -14.56 5.12
C THR A 196 -9.35 -14.41 4.91
N PRO A 197 -8.61 -13.85 5.90
CA PRO A 197 -7.19 -13.65 5.74
C PRO A 197 -6.39 -14.94 5.95
N PHE A 198 -5.25 -15.02 5.28
CA PHE A 198 -4.15 -15.88 5.65
C PHE A 198 -2.83 -15.12 5.54
N ARG A 199 -1.81 -15.61 6.25
CA ARG A 199 -0.48 -15.01 6.25
C ARG A 199 0.57 -16.02 5.84
N LEU A 200 1.54 -15.60 5.04
CA LEU A 200 2.81 -16.30 4.84
C LEU A 200 3.93 -15.58 5.58
N SER A 201 4.86 -16.31 6.21
CA SER A 201 6.02 -15.69 6.87
C SER A 201 7.26 -16.59 6.87
N TYR A 202 8.42 -16.04 6.53
CA TYR A 202 9.70 -16.74 6.62
C TYR A 202 10.54 -16.22 7.79
N LEU A 203 10.42 -16.79 8.99
CA LEU A 203 11.07 -16.27 10.20
C LEU A 203 12.53 -16.75 10.37
N ASP A 204 12.93 -17.84 9.72
CA ASP A 204 14.27 -18.45 9.85
C ASP A 204 15.28 -17.84 8.86
N LEU A 205 15.30 -16.51 8.74
CA LEU A 205 16.22 -15.80 7.86
C LEU A 205 17.63 -15.71 8.46
N ASP A 206 18.63 -15.99 7.63
CA ASP A 206 20.05 -15.73 7.85
C ASP A 206 20.67 -15.35 6.50
N ILE A 207 20.39 -14.12 6.06
CA ILE A 207 20.76 -13.55 4.76
C ILE A 207 22.27 -13.31 4.75
N PRO A 208 23.06 -14.03 3.92
CA PRO A 208 24.51 -13.95 3.96
C PRO A 208 25.04 -12.56 3.60
N ALA A 209 26.11 -12.11 4.28
CA ALA A 209 26.83 -10.89 3.95
C ALA A 209 27.41 -10.90 2.52
N ASN A 210 27.41 -9.74 1.86
CA ASN A 210 27.96 -9.50 0.52
C ASN A 210 27.46 -10.50 -0.55
N ALA A 211 26.17 -10.83 -0.51
CA ALA A 211 25.60 -11.83 -1.41
C ALA A 211 24.15 -11.50 -1.77
N GLU A 212 23.77 -11.87 -2.99
CA GLU A 212 22.37 -12.01 -3.37
C GLU A 212 21.88 -13.41 -2.99
N SER A 213 20.66 -13.51 -2.44
CA SER A 213 20.06 -14.77 -2.01
C SER A 213 18.55 -14.81 -2.16
N ARG A 214 17.99 -16.02 -2.30
CA ARG A 214 16.55 -16.32 -2.36
C ARG A 214 16.19 -17.33 -1.27
N PHE A 215 15.13 -17.05 -0.53
CA PHE A 215 14.59 -17.89 0.54
C PHE A 215 13.19 -18.35 0.19
N THR A 216 13.01 -19.66 -0.02
CA THR A 216 11.75 -20.26 -0.48
C THR A 216 11.10 -21.13 0.61
N GLY A 217 9.88 -20.77 1.00
CA GLY A 217 9.03 -21.62 1.82
C GLY A 217 8.40 -22.74 1.00
N GLN A 218 8.75 -24.00 1.28
CA GLN A 218 8.20 -25.20 0.64
C GLN A 218 7.02 -25.73 1.45
N CYS A 219 5.79 -25.40 1.05
CA CYS A 219 4.58 -25.77 1.76
C CYS A 219 3.93 -27.02 1.12
N ASP A 220 4.67 -28.13 1.07
CA ASP A 220 4.20 -29.38 0.46
C ASP A 220 2.97 -29.96 1.16
N GLY A 221 2.03 -30.47 0.34
CA GLY A 221 0.78 -31.06 0.81
C GLY A 221 -0.17 -30.01 1.41
N PHE A 222 -0.09 -28.76 0.94
CA PHE A 222 -0.93 -27.64 1.38
C PHE A 222 -2.41 -28.02 1.35
N GLY A 223 -2.92 -28.51 0.21
CA GLY A 223 -4.31 -28.95 0.07
C GLY A 223 -4.66 -30.07 1.07
N ALA A 224 -3.86 -31.13 1.14
CA ALA A 224 -4.11 -32.23 2.08
C ALA A 224 -4.10 -31.80 3.57
N ARG A 225 -3.27 -30.81 3.94
CA ARG A 225 -3.25 -30.24 5.30
C ARG A 225 -4.48 -29.39 5.57
N TYR A 226 -4.93 -28.61 4.58
CA TYR A 226 -6.19 -27.88 4.64
C TYR A 226 -7.35 -28.85 4.90
N GLU A 227 -7.46 -29.92 4.09
CA GLU A 227 -8.53 -30.91 4.23
C GLU A 227 -8.52 -31.61 5.59
N ALA A 228 -7.33 -31.95 6.09
CA ALA A 228 -7.18 -32.57 7.40
C ALA A 228 -7.62 -31.63 8.54
N ALA A 229 -7.43 -30.32 8.37
CA ALA A 229 -7.77 -29.31 9.38
C ALA A 229 -9.25 -28.91 9.35
N THR A 230 -9.85 -28.79 8.16
CA THR A 230 -11.25 -28.35 7.99
C THR A 230 -12.24 -29.52 7.95
N GLY A 231 -11.78 -30.72 7.59
CA GLY A 231 -12.63 -31.90 7.37
C GLY A 231 -13.42 -31.86 6.06
N GLY A 232 -13.17 -30.88 5.19
CA GLY A 232 -13.72 -30.76 3.83
C GLY A 232 -12.63 -30.73 2.77
N PRO A 233 -12.97 -30.76 1.47
CA PRO A 233 -11.98 -30.58 0.40
C PRO A 233 -11.37 -29.17 0.43
N MET A 234 -10.23 -28.98 -0.24
CA MET A 234 -9.70 -27.65 -0.55
C MET A 234 -10.73 -26.86 -1.38
N ASP A 235 -11.23 -25.75 -0.83
CA ASP A 235 -12.28 -24.92 -1.43
C ASP A 235 -11.91 -23.43 -1.44
N MET A 236 -10.62 -23.12 -1.33
CA MET A 236 -10.17 -21.74 -1.30
C MET A 236 -10.22 -21.08 -2.68
N VAL A 237 -10.57 -19.80 -2.69
CA VAL A 237 -10.46 -18.92 -3.85
C VAL A 237 -9.69 -17.67 -3.44
N LEU A 238 -8.59 -17.34 -4.10
CA LEU A 238 -7.72 -16.22 -3.77
C LEU A 238 -8.18 -14.94 -4.47
N HIS A 239 -8.35 -13.87 -3.69
CA HIS A 239 -8.85 -12.58 -4.17
C HIS A 239 -7.80 -11.47 -4.10
N TYR A 240 -6.91 -11.51 -3.11
CA TYR A 240 -5.92 -10.45 -2.92
C TYR A 240 -4.64 -11.00 -2.29
N VAL A 241 -3.50 -10.44 -2.68
CA VAL A 241 -2.20 -10.65 -2.02
C VAL A 241 -1.45 -9.34 -1.86
N LEU A 242 -0.65 -9.25 -0.80
CA LEU A 242 0.26 -8.15 -0.54
C LEU A 242 1.54 -8.67 0.14
N PRO A 243 2.69 -8.72 -0.56
CA PRO A 243 3.97 -9.09 0.04
C PRO A 243 4.62 -7.93 0.79
N HIS A 244 5.60 -8.25 1.65
CA HIS A 244 6.38 -7.28 2.39
C HIS A 244 7.79 -7.80 2.72
N TYR A 245 8.77 -6.91 2.56
CA TYR A 245 10.19 -7.04 2.94
C TYR A 245 10.82 -5.65 3.08
N HIS A 246 12.02 -5.54 3.65
CA HIS A 246 12.72 -4.27 3.84
C HIS A 246 13.75 -4.01 2.72
N TYR A 247 14.64 -3.03 2.92
CA TYR A 247 15.44 -2.38 1.88
C TYR A 247 16.51 -3.27 1.21
N LEU A 248 16.88 -4.42 1.79
CA LEU A 248 17.71 -5.43 1.09
C LEU A 248 16.87 -6.30 0.17
N GLY A 249 15.55 -6.38 0.41
CA GLY A 249 14.65 -7.18 -0.39
C GLY A 249 14.58 -6.69 -1.82
N ASN A 250 14.64 -7.62 -2.77
CA ASN A 250 14.69 -7.31 -4.20
C ASN A 250 13.82 -8.21 -5.06
N TYR A 251 13.05 -9.12 -4.43
CA TYR A 251 12.18 -10.05 -5.13
C TYR A 251 11.16 -10.66 -4.19
N PHE A 252 9.93 -10.85 -4.68
CA PHE A 252 8.98 -11.78 -4.10
C PHE A 252 8.26 -12.57 -5.19
N SER A 253 7.98 -13.84 -4.93
CA SER A 253 7.03 -14.60 -5.74
C SER A 253 6.14 -15.52 -4.93
N LEU A 254 4.94 -15.73 -5.47
CA LEU A 254 3.95 -16.67 -4.98
C LEU A 254 3.60 -17.67 -6.08
N GLU A 255 3.75 -18.96 -5.79
CA GLU A 255 3.45 -20.05 -6.71
C GLU A 255 2.56 -21.09 -6.02
N PHE A 256 1.49 -21.50 -6.69
CA PHE A 256 0.71 -22.66 -6.30
C PHE A 256 1.09 -23.86 -7.16
N ILE A 257 1.10 -25.04 -6.56
CA ILE A 257 1.44 -26.30 -7.24
C ILE A 257 0.16 -27.12 -7.33
N GLY A 258 -0.28 -27.43 -8.56
CA GLY A 258 -1.50 -28.19 -8.79
C GLY A 258 -1.90 -28.18 -10.26
N GLU A 259 -3.02 -28.82 -10.59
CA GLU A 259 -3.58 -28.76 -11.95
C GLU A 259 -4.00 -27.32 -12.28
N GLY A 260 -3.47 -26.77 -13.39
CA GLY A 260 -3.81 -25.43 -13.86
C GLY A 260 -2.83 -24.32 -13.45
N PHE A 261 -1.79 -24.65 -12.68
CA PHE A 261 -0.74 -23.70 -12.28
C PHE A 261 0.59 -24.06 -12.92
N ASP A 262 1.08 -23.16 -13.79
CA ASP A 262 2.36 -23.28 -14.50
C ASP A 262 3.24 -22.06 -14.16
N GLY A 263 3.74 -22.01 -12.92
CA GLY A 263 4.62 -20.95 -12.41
C GLY A 263 3.96 -19.95 -11.46
N PRO A 264 4.63 -18.83 -11.16
CA PRO A 264 4.16 -17.87 -10.17
C PRO A 264 2.87 -17.16 -10.62
N VAL A 265 1.95 -16.99 -9.67
CA VAL A 265 0.69 -16.25 -9.86
C VAL A 265 0.83 -14.78 -9.48
N TYR A 266 1.88 -14.45 -8.74
CA TYR A 266 2.28 -13.09 -8.38
C TYR A 266 3.80 -13.04 -8.31
N GLU A 267 4.38 -11.99 -8.88
CA GLU A 267 5.80 -11.65 -8.76
C GLU A 267 5.94 -10.16 -8.52
N HIS A 268 6.95 -9.81 -7.75
CA HIS A 268 7.37 -8.44 -7.52
C HIS A 268 8.89 -8.38 -7.57
N ASP A 269 9.41 -7.46 -8.37
CA ASP A 269 10.85 -7.28 -8.60
C ASP A 269 11.31 -5.94 -8.00
N GLY A 270 12.44 -5.98 -7.31
CA GLY A 270 13.08 -4.82 -6.69
C GLY A 270 12.40 -4.38 -5.40
N PHE A 271 12.73 -3.17 -4.97
CA PHE A 271 12.12 -2.51 -3.83
C PHE A 271 11.52 -1.19 -4.31
N ASN A 272 10.30 -0.88 -3.88
CA ASN A 272 9.66 0.40 -4.16
C ASN A 272 8.83 0.85 -2.95
N GLY A 273 8.71 2.16 -2.74
CA GLY A 273 7.83 2.75 -1.73
C GLY A 273 6.37 2.88 -2.18
N GLY A 274 5.89 1.96 -3.04
CA GLY A 274 4.54 1.97 -3.59
C GLY A 274 3.64 0.87 -2.99
N ALA A 275 2.36 0.95 -3.31
CA ALA A 275 1.39 -0.09 -3.00
C ALA A 275 1.63 -1.33 -3.87
N ASN A 276 2.04 -2.45 -3.25
CA ASN A 276 2.40 -3.69 -3.96
C ASN A 276 1.30 -4.76 -3.91
N GLY A 277 0.10 -4.40 -3.43
CA GLY A 277 -1.07 -5.26 -3.43
C GLY A 277 -1.55 -5.63 -4.83
N LEU A 278 -2.02 -6.86 -5.01
CA LEU A 278 -2.70 -7.29 -6.23
C LEU A 278 -4.06 -7.90 -5.90
N THR A 279 -5.11 -7.33 -6.49
CA THR A 279 -6.44 -7.92 -6.56
C THR A 279 -6.55 -8.81 -7.79
N PHE A 280 -6.97 -10.06 -7.60
CA PHE A 280 -7.20 -11.01 -8.68
C PHE A 280 -8.62 -10.85 -9.23
N ASP A 281 -8.73 -10.42 -10.48
CA ASP A 281 -10.01 -10.36 -11.21
C ASP A 281 -9.86 -11.01 -12.61
N PRO A 282 -10.39 -12.24 -12.83
CA PRO A 282 -11.19 -13.02 -11.88
C PRO A 282 -10.36 -13.60 -10.71
N PRO A 283 -10.99 -13.89 -9.56
CA PRO A 283 -10.35 -14.58 -8.44
C PRO A 283 -9.78 -15.96 -8.82
N LEU A 284 -8.70 -16.38 -8.17
CA LEU A 284 -8.02 -17.65 -8.48
C LEU A 284 -8.59 -18.81 -7.67
N ASP A 285 -9.22 -19.77 -8.33
CA ASP A 285 -9.68 -21.02 -7.73
C ASP A 285 -8.49 -21.92 -7.35
N LEU A 286 -8.33 -22.21 -6.06
CA LEU A 286 -7.24 -23.02 -5.51
C LEU A 286 -7.68 -24.46 -5.17
N SER A 287 -8.87 -24.89 -5.61
CA SER A 287 -9.42 -26.22 -5.27
C SER A 287 -8.59 -27.41 -5.78
N THR A 288 -7.72 -27.18 -6.78
CA THR A 288 -6.84 -28.20 -7.37
C THR A 288 -5.40 -28.14 -6.84
N VAL A 289 -5.14 -27.30 -5.83
CA VAL A 289 -3.78 -27.06 -5.31
C VAL A 289 -3.34 -28.17 -4.35
N ASP A 290 -2.20 -28.77 -4.65
CA ASP A 290 -1.50 -29.75 -3.80
C ASP A 290 -0.43 -29.10 -2.92
N GLY A 291 0.17 -27.99 -3.35
CA GLY A 291 1.30 -27.34 -2.68
C GLY A 291 1.36 -25.84 -2.91
N LEU A 292 2.16 -25.16 -2.11
CA LEU A 292 2.38 -23.73 -2.17
C LEU A 292 3.88 -23.46 -2.01
N ARG A 293 4.38 -22.51 -2.79
CA ARG A 293 5.71 -21.92 -2.63
C ARG A 293 5.60 -20.42 -2.59
N TYR A 294 6.42 -19.81 -1.74
CA TYR A 294 6.67 -18.39 -1.78
C TYR A 294 8.14 -18.13 -1.57
N THR A 295 8.68 -17.16 -2.29
CA THR A 295 10.11 -16.84 -2.28
C THR A 295 10.28 -15.36 -1.97
N CYS A 296 11.18 -15.05 -1.04
CA CYS A 296 11.69 -13.69 -0.85
C CYS A 296 13.15 -13.64 -1.26
N GLY A 297 13.55 -12.60 -1.96
CA GLY A 297 14.91 -12.38 -2.40
C GLY A 297 15.53 -11.14 -1.80
N TYR A 298 16.85 -11.18 -1.61
CA TYR A 298 17.62 -10.12 -0.98
C TYR A 298 18.96 -9.93 -1.68
N ASP A 299 19.36 -8.67 -1.88
CA ASP A 299 20.73 -8.28 -2.19
C ASP A 299 21.38 -7.66 -0.95
N ASN A 300 22.09 -8.48 -0.17
CA ASN A 300 22.75 -8.03 1.04
C ASN A 300 24.17 -7.54 0.73
N TRP A 301 24.28 -6.25 0.42
CA TRP A 301 25.54 -5.55 0.22
C TRP A 301 26.34 -5.26 1.50
N ARG A 302 25.81 -5.63 2.69
CA ARG A 302 26.47 -5.39 3.98
C ARG A 302 27.54 -6.44 4.27
N ASP A 303 28.44 -6.11 5.19
CA ASP A 303 29.51 -7.00 5.64
C ASP A 303 29.12 -7.94 6.81
N VAL A 304 27.83 -7.96 7.14
CA VAL A 304 27.23 -8.80 8.18
C VAL A 304 26.03 -9.57 7.64
N ASN A 305 25.77 -10.74 8.22
CA ASN A 305 24.53 -11.45 7.95
C ASN A 305 23.34 -10.69 8.55
N VAL A 306 22.18 -10.81 7.91
CA VAL A 306 20.95 -10.14 8.31
C VAL A 306 19.86 -11.17 8.57
N GLY A 307 19.20 -11.08 9.73
CA GLY A 307 18.15 -12.01 10.14
C GLY A 307 16.75 -11.43 9.99
N TRP A 308 15.78 -12.10 10.61
CA TRP A 308 14.40 -11.62 10.70
C TRP A 308 14.24 -10.53 11.78
N GLY A 309 13.58 -9.42 11.44
CA GLY A 309 13.16 -8.41 12.41
C GLY A 309 12.95 -7.04 11.80
N VAL A 310 12.83 -6.03 12.67
CA VAL A 310 12.81 -4.60 12.33
C VAL A 310 14.21 -3.98 12.38
N GLY A 311 14.33 -2.71 12.00
CA GLY A 311 15.56 -1.93 12.04
C GLY A 311 16.56 -2.32 10.96
N ASP A 312 17.72 -2.83 11.39
CA ASP A 312 18.77 -3.27 10.49
C ASP A 312 18.57 -4.72 9.99
N GLN A 313 17.44 -5.34 10.35
CA GLN A 313 17.00 -6.67 9.96
C GLN A 313 16.02 -6.66 8.76
N GLU A 314 15.62 -7.84 8.29
CA GLU A 314 14.74 -8.03 7.13
C GLU A 314 13.45 -8.77 7.48
N MET A 315 12.49 -8.69 6.55
CA MET A 315 11.24 -9.45 6.61
C MET A 315 10.92 -10.15 5.28
N CYS A 316 10.03 -11.13 5.36
CA CYS A 316 9.44 -11.92 4.28
C CYS A 316 8.02 -12.30 4.73
N VAL A 317 7.06 -11.42 4.51
CA VAL A 317 5.66 -11.61 4.89
C VAL A 317 4.79 -11.50 3.65
N MET A 318 3.63 -12.15 3.63
CA MET A 318 2.55 -11.79 2.73
C MET A 318 1.20 -11.92 3.43
N LEU A 319 0.35 -10.91 3.24
CA LEU A 319 -1.08 -10.97 3.53
C LEU A 319 -1.80 -11.50 2.29
N GLY A 320 -2.68 -12.49 2.48
CA GLY A 320 -3.61 -12.92 1.45
C GLY A 320 -5.06 -12.86 1.94
N LEU A 321 -6.00 -12.51 1.06
CA LEU A 321 -7.44 -12.56 1.31
C LEU A 321 -8.08 -13.59 0.37
N ALA A 322 -8.83 -14.52 0.94
CA ALA A 322 -9.43 -15.62 0.20
C ALA A 322 -10.85 -15.94 0.69
N GLU A 323 -11.64 -16.57 -0.16
CA GLU A 323 -12.75 -17.41 0.28
C GLU A 323 -12.15 -18.60 1.03
N SER A 324 -12.50 -18.76 2.31
CA SER A 324 -12.05 -19.89 3.13
C SER A 324 -12.94 -20.03 4.36
N SER A 325 -13.12 -21.26 4.82
CA SER A 325 -13.80 -21.54 6.10
C SER A 325 -12.95 -21.22 7.33
N VAL A 326 -11.64 -21.06 7.16
CA VAL A 326 -10.64 -20.88 8.23
C VAL A 326 -9.60 -19.83 7.87
N MET A 327 -9.09 -19.13 8.87
CA MET A 327 -7.87 -18.33 8.76
C MET A 327 -6.65 -19.22 8.90
N MET A 328 -5.53 -18.82 8.29
CA MET A 328 -4.29 -19.60 8.37
C MET A 328 -3.07 -18.72 8.58
N ASP A 329 -2.11 -19.23 9.34
CA ASP A 329 -0.75 -18.71 9.45
C ASP A 329 0.21 -19.79 8.95
N ILE A 330 0.89 -19.52 7.84
CA ILE A 330 1.76 -20.47 7.14
C ILE A 330 3.18 -19.95 7.23
N THR A 331 3.99 -20.60 8.06
CA THR A 331 5.22 -19.98 8.55
C THR A 331 6.39 -20.94 8.47
N VAL A 332 7.51 -20.51 7.89
CA VAL A 332 8.81 -21.14 8.09
C VAL A 332 9.38 -20.64 9.40
N THR A 333 9.58 -21.54 10.37
CA THR A 333 10.14 -21.21 11.69
C THR A 333 11.51 -21.83 11.94
N GLY A 334 12.01 -22.63 10.99
CA GLY A 334 13.25 -23.37 11.14
C GLY A 334 13.48 -24.36 10.00
N GLY A 335 14.73 -24.81 9.86
CA GLY A 335 15.10 -25.88 8.94
C GLY A 335 15.59 -25.39 7.58
N THR A 336 15.91 -24.10 7.47
CA THR A 336 16.53 -23.50 6.29
C THR A 336 17.81 -24.22 5.90
N GLN A 337 17.90 -24.58 4.62
CA GLN A 337 19.04 -25.26 4.02
C GLN A 337 19.42 -24.58 2.72
N ALA A 338 20.71 -24.36 2.49
CA ALA A 338 21.22 -23.98 1.18
C ALA A 338 21.02 -25.15 0.21
N VAL A 339 20.32 -24.91 -0.89
CA VAL A 339 20.00 -25.92 -1.90
C VAL A 339 20.80 -25.76 -3.18
N GLY A 340 21.41 -24.59 -3.39
CA GLY A 340 22.19 -24.35 -4.58
C GLY A 340 22.58 -22.89 -4.77
N GLN A 341 22.98 -22.60 -5.99
CA GLN A 341 23.26 -21.26 -6.49
C GLN A 341 22.79 -21.22 -7.94
N SER A 342 22.09 -20.16 -8.32
CA SER A 342 21.68 -19.93 -9.70
C SER A 342 22.89 -19.69 -10.61
N GLU A 343 22.69 -19.72 -11.94
CA GLU A 343 23.76 -19.42 -12.90
C GLU A 343 24.33 -17.99 -12.72
N ASP A 344 23.50 -17.06 -12.26
CA ASP A 344 23.84 -15.66 -12.03
C ASP A 344 24.51 -15.42 -10.66
N GLY A 345 24.69 -16.49 -9.86
CA GLY A 345 25.39 -16.41 -8.58
C GLY A 345 24.50 -16.15 -7.37
N VAL A 346 23.17 -16.19 -7.52
CA VAL A 346 22.22 -15.98 -6.42
C VAL A 346 22.17 -17.24 -5.56
N LEU A 347 22.40 -17.11 -4.25
CA LEU A 347 22.35 -18.23 -3.30
C LEU A 347 20.90 -18.67 -3.05
N GLU A 348 20.61 -19.96 -3.13
CA GLU A 348 19.24 -20.47 -2.96
C GLU A 348 19.09 -21.23 -1.65
N PHE A 349 18.08 -20.87 -0.87
CA PHE A 349 17.72 -21.46 0.41
C PHE A 349 16.27 -21.93 0.41
N GLU A 350 16.03 -23.08 1.03
CA GLU A 350 14.69 -23.64 1.17
C GLU A 350 14.42 -24.13 2.59
N ALA A 351 13.15 -24.06 3.01
CA ALA A 351 12.69 -24.62 4.27
C ALA A 351 11.23 -25.11 4.21
N PRO A 352 10.85 -26.11 5.02
CA PRO A 352 9.46 -26.56 5.08
C PRO A 352 8.57 -25.58 5.86
N CYS A 353 7.34 -25.40 5.39
CA CYS A 353 6.35 -24.57 6.10
C CYS A 353 5.62 -25.34 7.22
N GLY A 354 5.41 -24.67 8.35
CA GLY A 354 4.34 -24.96 9.30
C GLY A 354 3.01 -24.34 8.86
N MET A 355 1.89 -24.90 9.30
CA MET A 355 0.55 -24.33 9.07
C MET A 355 -0.23 -24.36 10.38
N LEU A 356 -0.64 -23.20 10.86
CA LEU A 356 -1.58 -23.04 11.95
C LEU A 356 -2.93 -22.63 11.36
N VAL A 357 -3.99 -23.37 11.74
CA VAL A 357 -5.36 -23.10 11.30
C VAL A 357 -6.15 -22.51 12.45
N ILE A 358 -6.84 -21.41 12.18
CA ILE A 358 -7.58 -20.62 13.17
C ILE A 358 -9.04 -20.51 12.70
N ALA A 359 -9.97 -20.82 13.60
CA ALA A 359 -11.38 -20.65 13.31
C ALA A 359 -11.72 -19.16 13.19
N LYS A 360 -12.55 -18.81 12.20
CA LYS A 360 -13.07 -17.45 12.04
C LYS A 360 -13.91 -17.05 13.26
N ASN A 361 -13.93 -15.76 13.58
CA ASN A 361 -14.94 -15.23 14.48
C ASN A 361 -16.33 -15.49 13.86
N PRO A 362 -17.27 -16.14 14.58
CA PRO A 362 -18.61 -16.44 14.03
C PRO A 362 -19.40 -15.22 13.56
N ALA A 363 -19.06 -14.02 14.04
CA ALA A 363 -19.69 -12.77 13.63
C ALA A 363 -19.26 -12.32 12.21
N GLN A 364 -18.23 -12.94 11.63
CA GLN A 364 -17.70 -12.68 10.28
C GLN A 364 -18.31 -13.59 9.21
N GLY A 365 -19.61 -13.88 9.37
CA GLY A 365 -20.41 -14.56 8.36
C GLY A 365 -21.14 -13.60 7.41
N MET A 366 -21.79 -14.17 6.41
CA MET A 366 -22.65 -13.45 5.47
C MET A 366 -23.71 -12.58 6.16
N PRO A 367 -24.23 -11.54 5.48
CA PRO A 367 -25.29 -10.70 6.02
C PRO A 367 -26.52 -11.45 6.50
N SER A 368 -27.08 -11.00 7.62
CA SER A 368 -28.36 -11.50 8.11
C SER A 368 -29.54 -10.96 7.30
N TYR A 369 -30.71 -11.61 7.35
CA TYR A 369 -31.90 -11.10 6.68
C TYR A 369 -32.26 -9.65 7.09
N THR A 370 -32.09 -9.32 8.37
CA THR A 370 -32.33 -7.97 8.87
C THR A 370 -31.41 -6.96 8.20
N GLU A 371 -30.10 -7.26 8.13
CA GLU A 371 -29.10 -6.42 7.45
C GLU A 371 -29.40 -6.29 5.95
N LEU A 372 -29.80 -7.38 5.29
CA LEU A 372 -30.20 -7.38 3.89
C LEU A 372 -31.47 -6.59 3.61
N SER A 373 -32.34 -6.39 4.61
CA SER A 373 -33.63 -5.71 4.42
C SER A 373 -33.62 -4.23 4.84
N GLY A 374 -32.65 -3.83 5.66
CA GLY A 374 -32.48 -2.46 6.12
C GLY A 374 -31.88 -1.54 5.05
N ASP A 375 -31.63 -0.31 5.46
CA ASP A 375 -30.83 0.68 4.72
C ASP A 375 -29.33 0.48 5.03
N LEU A 376 -28.44 1.10 4.24
CA LEU A 376 -27.01 1.11 4.55
C LEU A 376 -26.78 1.80 5.90
N TYR A 377 -26.14 1.09 6.83
CA TYR A 377 -25.74 1.64 8.12
C TYR A 377 -24.35 2.26 8.01
N VAL A 378 -24.25 3.54 8.39
CA VAL A 378 -22.98 4.27 8.50
C VAL A 378 -22.93 4.84 9.92
N PRO A 379 -21.94 4.48 10.75
CA PRO A 379 -21.77 5.06 12.06
C PRO A 379 -21.34 6.52 11.92
N SER A 380 -21.54 7.31 12.97
CA SER A 380 -20.94 8.65 13.02
C SER A 380 -19.43 8.47 13.15
N SER A 381 -18.64 8.91 12.17
CA SER A 381 -17.16 8.91 12.28
C SER A 381 -16.66 9.90 13.33
N GLY A 382 -17.44 10.92 13.66
CA GLY A 382 -16.93 12.11 14.36
C GLY A 382 -16.13 13.05 13.44
N ASP A 383 -15.66 12.52 12.30
CA ASP A 383 -14.80 13.15 11.31
C ASP A 383 -15.42 13.18 9.88
N PRO A 384 -16.71 13.56 9.70
CA PRO A 384 -17.38 13.45 8.39
C PRO A 384 -16.82 14.40 7.32
N GLU A 385 -16.06 15.41 7.72
CA GLU A 385 -15.47 16.42 6.83
C GLU A 385 -14.04 16.08 6.40
N ILE A 386 -13.45 14.99 6.92
CA ILE A 386 -12.07 14.61 6.58
C ILE A 386 -12.05 13.85 5.25
N PRO A 387 -11.34 14.36 4.23
CA PRO A 387 -11.21 13.66 2.95
C PRO A 387 -10.42 12.36 3.12
N PRO A 388 -10.70 11.31 2.32
CA PRO A 388 -9.98 10.05 2.41
C PRO A 388 -8.46 10.13 2.22
N VAL A 389 -8.08 11.07 1.35
CA VAL A 389 -6.70 11.42 1.07
C VAL A 389 -6.60 12.93 1.31
N PRO A 390 -5.65 13.40 2.12
CA PRO A 390 -5.44 14.83 2.33
C PRO A 390 -5.24 15.58 1.01
N GLU A 391 -5.82 16.76 0.88
CA GLU A 391 -5.63 17.60 -0.31
C GLU A 391 -4.21 18.16 -0.35
N CYS A 392 -3.53 17.99 -1.50
CA CYS A 392 -2.23 18.62 -1.74
C CYS A 392 -2.40 20.13 -1.95
N VAL A 393 -1.51 20.90 -1.32
CA VAL A 393 -1.42 22.35 -1.48
C VAL A 393 0.01 22.71 -1.90
N ASP A 394 0.14 23.56 -2.92
CA ASP A 394 1.44 24.06 -3.40
C ASP A 394 2.19 24.82 -2.29
N HIS A 395 3.51 24.77 -2.34
CA HIS A 395 4.40 25.42 -1.38
C HIS A 395 4.13 26.93 -1.25
N ASP A 396 4.07 27.46 -0.02
CA ASP A 396 4.04 28.92 0.21
C ASP A 396 5.47 29.50 0.08
N PRO A 397 5.78 30.26 -1.00
CA PRO A 397 7.12 30.80 -1.23
C PRO A 397 7.53 31.87 -0.20
N SER A 398 6.60 32.33 0.65
CA SER A 398 6.90 33.25 1.74
C SER A 398 7.49 32.57 2.98
N VAL A 399 7.43 31.23 3.06
CA VAL A 399 8.04 30.46 4.14
C VAL A 399 9.57 30.50 4.03
N ALA A 400 10.20 30.63 5.19
CA ALA A 400 11.65 30.60 5.34
C ALA A 400 12.09 29.27 5.96
N PRO A 401 13.27 28.74 5.58
CA PRO A 401 13.80 27.54 6.18
C PRO A 401 14.15 27.74 7.65
N THR A 402 14.07 26.65 8.42
CA THR A 402 14.48 26.62 9.83
C THR A 402 15.97 26.36 10.02
N LEU A 403 16.63 25.83 8.99
CA LEU A 403 18.05 25.52 8.94
C LEU A 403 18.81 26.43 7.96
N GLU A 404 20.14 26.42 8.05
CA GLU A 404 21.00 27.12 7.10
C GLU A 404 20.85 26.49 5.69
N PRO A 405 20.60 27.28 4.63
CA PRO A 405 20.47 26.76 3.26
C PRO A 405 21.82 26.33 2.68
N SER A 406 22.23 25.10 2.98
CA SER A 406 23.47 24.49 2.50
C SER A 406 23.21 23.10 1.91
N LEU A 407 24.11 22.61 1.05
CA LEU A 407 23.97 21.29 0.44
C LEU A 407 23.97 20.20 1.52
N SER A 408 24.81 20.32 2.55
CA SER A 408 24.85 19.39 3.67
C SER A 408 23.50 19.28 4.40
N ASN A 409 22.79 20.39 4.63
CA ASN A 409 21.47 20.36 5.28
C ASN A 409 20.38 19.84 4.34
N VAL A 410 20.40 20.22 3.05
CA VAL A 410 19.48 19.67 2.04
C VAL A 410 19.65 18.15 1.93
N ALA A 411 20.89 17.67 1.86
CA ALA A 411 21.19 16.25 1.78
C ALA A 411 20.70 15.49 3.03
N GLY A 412 20.99 16.01 4.23
CA GLY A 412 20.64 15.32 5.48
C GLY A 412 19.16 15.37 5.86
N VAL A 413 18.45 16.45 5.53
CA VAL A 413 17.07 16.71 6.01
C VAL A 413 16.02 16.51 4.92
N VAL A 414 16.38 16.65 3.64
CA VAL A 414 15.41 16.46 2.54
C VAL A 414 15.70 15.14 1.83
N PHE A 415 16.89 15.00 1.24
CA PHE A 415 17.18 13.84 0.42
C PHE A 415 17.26 12.56 1.23
N GLN A 416 17.98 12.57 2.35
CA GLN A 416 18.13 11.39 3.18
C GLN A 416 16.77 10.95 3.75
N GLN A 417 15.99 11.90 4.29
CA GLN A 417 14.73 11.60 4.99
C GLN A 417 13.59 11.20 4.07
N SER A 418 13.47 11.81 2.89
CA SER A 418 12.25 11.67 2.07
C SER A 418 12.48 11.08 0.68
N CYS A 419 13.71 11.07 0.17
CA CYS A 419 14.00 10.61 -1.19
C CYS A 419 14.79 9.30 -1.24
N THR A 420 15.76 9.13 -0.32
CA THR A 420 16.58 7.91 -0.23
C THR A 420 16.00 6.89 0.74
N PHE A 421 15.26 7.33 1.77
CA PHE A 421 14.64 6.46 2.77
C PHE A 421 13.64 5.47 2.17
N ASN A 422 12.85 5.91 1.19
CA ASN A 422 11.89 5.08 0.45
C ASN A 422 12.55 4.26 -0.68
N ALA A 423 13.90 4.23 -0.68
CA ALA A 423 14.78 3.64 -1.67
C ALA A 423 14.40 3.97 -3.13
N CYS A 424 13.98 5.21 -3.40
CA CYS A 424 13.77 5.67 -4.77
C CYS A 424 15.03 6.32 -5.35
N HIS A 425 15.83 7.02 -4.56
CA HIS A 425 17.01 7.77 -5.03
C HIS A 425 18.29 7.44 -4.26
N GLY A 426 18.42 6.22 -3.75
CA GLY A 426 19.60 5.75 -3.02
C GLY A 426 20.60 4.98 -3.90
N SER A 427 21.73 4.61 -3.31
CA SER A 427 22.77 3.85 -4.03
C SER A 427 22.31 2.48 -4.55
N SER A 428 21.35 1.83 -3.87
CA SER A 428 20.77 0.55 -4.27
C SER A 428 19.63 0.68 -5.31
N ALA A 429 19.05 1.87 -5.43
CA ALA A 429 17.90 2.13 -6.28
C ALA A 429 17.89 3.60 -6.72
N GLN A 430 18.20 3.80 -8.00
CA GLN A 430 18.38 5.11 -8.64
C GLN A 430 17.23 5.36 -9.62
N ALA A 431 16.07 5.74 -9.10
CA ALA A 431 14.92 6.09 -9.91
C ALA A 431 15.32 7.20 -10.89
N ALA A 432 14.98 6.98 -12.17
CA ALA A 432 15.43 7.81 -13.29
C ALA A 432 16.97 8.00 -13.40
N GLY A 433 17.76 7.15 -12.74
CA GLY A 433 19.23 7.20 -12.75
C GLY A 433 19.86 8.24 -11.81
N LEU A 434 19.09 8.78 -10.84
CA LEU A 434 19.60 9.78 -9.88
C LEU A 434 19.98 9.12 -8.55
N ASP A 435 21.23 9.33 -8.11
CA ASP A 435 21.74 8.84 -6.81
C ASP A 435 22.00 10.00 -5.83
N LEU A 436 21.04 10.25 -4.94
CA LEU A 436 21.19 11.30 -3.91
C LEU A 436 22.13 10.90 -2.75
N GLN A 437 22.77 9.74 -2.83
CA GLN A 437 23.83 9.28 -1.92
C GLN A 437 25.20 9.20 -2.61
N ALA A 438 25.32 9.74 -3.84
CA ALA A 438 26.57 9.74 -4.58
C ALA A 438 27.71 10.38 -3.76
N PRO A 439 28.94 9.83 -3.82
CA PRO A 439 30.09 10.41 -3.12
C PRO A 439 30.40 11.87 -3.50
N ASP A 440 30.03 12.26 -4.73
CA ASP A 440 30.08 13.64 -5.23
C ASP A 440 28.66 14.09 -5.58
N LEU A 441 27.85 14.32 -4.54
CA LEU A 441 26.45 14.70 -4.67
C LEU A 441 26.28 16.01 -5.45
N HIS A 442 27.20 16.98 -5.29
CA HIS A 442 27.13 18.24 -6.01
C HIS A 442 27.26 18.02 -7.53
N ALA A 443 28.23 17.22 -7.97
CA ALA A 443 28.38 16.87 -9.37
C ALA A 443 27.17 16.07 -9.90
N GLU A 444 26.67 15.10 -9.11
CA GLU A 444 25.48 14.33 -9.47
C GLU A 444 24.28 15.25 -9.74
N LEU A 445 23.99 16.21 -8.86
CA LEU A 445 22.85 17.12 -9.02
C LEU A 445 22.97 18.05 -10.24
N PHE A 446 24.18 18.39 -10.68
CA PHE A 446 24.41 19.35 -11.75
C PHE A 446 24.54 18.69 -13.13
N ASP A 447 25.15 17.51 -13.18
CA ASP A 447 25.42 16.80 -14.42
C ASP A 447 24.30 15.79 -14.78
N HIS A 448 23.35 15.55 -13.88
CA HIS A 448 22.25 14.61 -14.10
C HIS A 448 21.31 15.05 -15.24
N GLU A 449 21.14 14.15 -16.22
CA GLU A 449 20.20 14.34 -17.33
C GLU A 449 18.78 13.94 -16.89
N ILE A 450 17.87 14.91 -16.82
CA ILE A 450 16.49 14.65 -16.39
C ILE A 450 15.72 13.90 -17.48
N ILE A 451 15.28 12.68 -17.15
CA ILE A 451 14.44 11.87 -18.03
C ILE A 451 13.00 12.41 -18.10
N GLY A 452 12.43 12.82 -16.96
CA GLY A 452 11.05 13.31 -16.87
C GLY A 452 10.81 14.70 -17.46
N ASN A 453 11.86 15.44 -17.80
CA ASN A 453 11.79 16.77 -18.42
C ASN A 453 13.06 17.03 -19.25
N VAL A 454 13.15 16.36 -20.39
CA VAL A 454 14.35 16.37 -21.24
C VAL A 454 14.75 17.79 -21.63
N GLY A 455 15.98 18.18 -21.26
CA GLY A 455 16.56 19.48 -21.56
C GLY A 455 16.35 20.54 -20.48
N ALA A 456 15.64 20.23 -19.39
CA ALA A 456 15.68 21.04 -18.18
C ALA A 456 16.97 20.77 -17.37
N THR A 457 17.32 21.70 -16.48
CA THR A 457 18.42 21.54 -15.50
C THR A 457 17.83 21.06 -14.17
N LEU A 458 18.43 20.05 -13.53
CA LEU A 458 17.94 19.56 -12.25
C LEU A 458 18.07 20.65 -11.18
N VAL A 459 19.24 21.29 -11.13
CA VAL A 459 19.52 22.47 -10.30
C VAL A 459 20.13 23.57 -11.17
N GLU A 460 19.44 24.71 -11.29
CA GLU A 460 19.94 25.93 -11.92
C GLU A 460 20.38 26.92 -10.82
N PRO A 461 21.69 27.13 -10.62
CA PRO A 461 22.21 27.99 -9.56
C PRO A 461 21.67 29.43 -9.61
N GLY A 462 21.08 29.86 -8.51
CA GLY A 462 20.52 31.21 -8.36
C GLY A 462 19.12 31.39 -8.94
N ASP A 463 18.53 30.36 -9.54
CA ASP A 463 17.18 30.39 -10.11
C ASP A 463 16.36 29.15 -9.72
N PRO A 464 15.73 29.15 -8.52
CA PRO A 464 14.88 28.05 -8.07
C PRO A 464 13.74 27.75 -9.05
N GLU A 465 13.12 28.78 -9.62
CA GLU A 465 12.00 28.63 -10.54
C GLU A 465 12.39 27.94 -11.84
N SER A 466 13.64 28.04 -12.27
CA SER A 466 14.17 27.31 -13.44
C SER A 466 14.74 25.92 -13.10
N SER A 467 14.82 25.58 -11.81
CA SER A 467 15.35 24.30 -11.32
C SER A 467 14.26 23.25 -11.25
N TRP A 468 14.42 22.13 -11.96
CA TRP A 468 13.43 21.06 -11.95
C TRP A 468 13.24 20.43 -10.56
N LEU A 469 14.32 20.31 -9.78
CA LEU A 469 14.27 19.78 -8.41
C LEU A 469 13.31 20.58 -7.52
N TYR A 470 13.30 21.92 -7.62
CA TYR A 470 12.42 22.73 -6.81
C TYR A 470 10.96 22.58 -7.25
N ARG A 471 10.67 22.61 -8.56
CA ARG A 471 9.30 22.49 -9.08
C ARG A 471 8.63 21.18 -8.64
N ILE A 472 9.33 20.05 -8.75
CA ILE A 472 8.76 18.77 -8.33
C ILE A 472 8.59 18.65 -6.82
N LEU A 473 9.26 19.47 -6.02
CA LEU A 473 9.07 19.51 -4.56
C LEU A 473 8.01 20.52 -4.13
N ALA A 474 7.79 21.58 -4.92
CA ALA A 474 7.00 22.75 -4.53
C ALA A 474 5.61 22.82 -5.16
N ASP A 475 5.38 22.13 -6.28
CA ASP A 475 4.10 22.12 -6.98
C ASP A 475 3.44 20.74 -6.83
N CYS A 476 2.17 20.69 -6.45
CA CYS A 476 1.37 19.46 -6.43
C CYS A 476 1.20 18.86 -7.85
N GLU A 477 1.08 19.72 -8.85
CA GLU A 477 1.00 19.33 -10.27
C GLU A 477 2.13 20.02 -11.08
N PRO A 478 3.37 19.53 -10.99
CA PRO A 478 4.52 20.19 -11.61
C PRO A 478 4.40 20.21 -13.14
N GLN A 479 4.45 21.41 -13.71
CA GLN A 479 4.24 21.61 -15.14
C GLN A 479 5.52 21.46 -15.97
N GLY A 480 5.37 21.05 -17.23
CA GLY A 480 6.45 21.07 -18.23
C GLY A 480 7.27 19.78 -18.34
N GLY A 481 6.89 18.72 -17.64
CA GLY A 481 7.47 17.38 -17.75
C GLY A 481 6.40 16.28 -17.71
N SER A 482 6.84 15.02 -17.62
CA SER A 482 5.98 13.84 -17.43
C SER A 482 6.05 13.26 -16.01
N GLY A 483 6.56 14.03 -15.04
CA GLY A 483 6.73 13.58 -13.65
C GLY A 483 5.65 14.15 -12.73
N SER A 484 5.30 13.39 -11.70
CA SER A 484 4.52 13.86 -10.54
C SER A 484 5.41 14.63 -9.56
N HIS A 485 4.81 15.27 -8.56
CA HIS A 485 5.56 15.84 -7.45
C HIS A 485 6.31 14.74 -6.66
N MET A 486 7.27 15.17 -5.84
CA MET A 486 8.07 14.34 -4.97
C MET A 486 7.80 14.69 -3.50
N PRO A 487 7.78 13.71 -2.58
CA PRO A 487 8.02 12.28 -2.80
C PRO A 487 6.93 11.62 -3.65
N LEU A 488 7.34 10.65 -4.47
CA LEU A 488 6.41 9.94 -5.35
C LEU A 488 5.34 9.22 -4.53
N ASN A 489 4.08 9.33 -4.97
CA ASN A 489 2.89 8.78 -4.32
C ASN A 489 2.56 9.36 -2.94
N ALA A 490 3.26 10.42 -2.50
CA ALA A 490 2.84 11.16 -1.33
C ALA A 490 1.52 11.91 -1.60
N PRO A 491 0.54 11.91 -0.68
CA PRO A 491 -0.72 12.63 -0.89
C PRO A 491 -0.53 14.14 -0.82
N VAL A 492 0.57 14.60 -0.22
CA VAL A 492 0.92 16.01 -0.04
C VAL A 492 2.41 16.22 -0.31
N LEU A 493 2.81 17.49 -0.45
CA LEU A 493 4.22 17.88 -0.54
C LEU A 493 4.95 17.66 0.80
N LEU A 494 6.28 17.80 0.76
CA LEU A 494 7.09 17.90 1.98
C LEU A 494 6.67 19.11 2.82
N ASP A 495 7.13 19.16 4.08
CA ASP A 495 6.90 20.34 4.89
C ASP A 495 7.50 21.60 4.21
N ASP A 496 6.75 22.71 4.31
CA ASP A 496 7.12 23.95 3.64
C ASP A 496 8.52 24.46 4.03
N THR A 497 9.00 24.14 5.24
CA THR A 497 10.33 24.60 5.68
C THR A 497 11.46 23.82 5.02
N SER A 498 11.25 22.53 4.73
CA SER A 498 12.15 21.68 3.94
C SER A 498 12.17 22.09 2.47
N ILE A 499 11.01 22.40 1.88
CA ILE A 499 10.95 22.93 0.51
C ILE A 499 11.66 24.28 0.43
N ALA A 500 11.42 25.16 1.41
CA ALA A 500 12.10 26.45 1.50
C ALA A 500 13.62 26.30 1.68
N LEU A 501 14.10 25.24 2.34
CA LEU A 501 15.53 24.95 2.50
C LEU A 501 16.19 24.69 1.14
N VAL A 502 15.56 23.87 0.30
CA VAL A 502 16.02 23.62 -1.07
C VAL A 502 15.96 24.91 -1.90
N ARG A 503 14.83 25.64 -1.83
CA ARG A 503 14.63 26.91 -2.55
C ARG A 503 15.74 27.91 -2.26
N GLU A 504 16.03 28.16 -0.99
CA GLU A 504 17.03 29.16 -0.58
C GLU A 504 18.47 28.70 -0.84
N TRP A 505 18.77 27.40 -0.76
CA TRP A 505 20.09 26.88 -1.15
C TRP A 505 20.34 27.09 -2.65
N ILE A 506 19.34 26.80 -3.49
CA ILE A 506 19.42 27.07 -4.93
C ILE A 506 19.57 28.58 -5.18
N ALA A 507 18.76 29.42 -4.53
CA ALA A 507 18.81 30.88 -4.68
C ALA A 507 20.18 31.47 -4.27
N ALA A 508 20.86 30.86 -3.30
CA ALA A 508 22.22 31.22 -2.89
C ALA A 508 23.32 30.77 -3.87
N GLY A 509 22.95 30.10 -4.96
CA GLY A 509 23.86 29.62 -6.00
C GLY A 509 24.21 28.14 -5.89
N ALA A 510 23.44 27.35 -5.13
CA ALA A 510 23.61 25.91 -4.98
C ALA A 510 25.07 25.50 -4.69
N LEU A 511 25.67 26.12 -3.68
CA LEU A 511 27.08 25.93 -3.33
C LEU A 511 27.30 24.58 -2.63
N ASP A 512 28.48 24.01 -2.86
CA ASP A 512 29.05 22.88 -2.12
C ASP A 512 29.80 23.41 -0.89
N ASP A 513 29.39 23.00 0.31
CA ASP A 513 29.79 23.59 1.61
C ASP A 513 30.90 22.83 2.37
#